data_AF-A0A938ELM5-F1
#
_entry.id   AF-A0A938ELM5-F1
#
_cell.length_a   1.000
_cell.length_b   1.000
_cell.length_c   1.000
_cell.angle_alpha   90.00
_cell.angle_beta   90.00
_cell.angle_gamma   90.00
#
_symmetry.space_group_name_H-M   'P 1'
#
loop_
_entity.id
_entity.type
_entity.pdbx_description
1 polymer ?
#
loop_
_entity_poly.entity_id
_entity_poly.type
_entity_poly.pdbx_seq_one_letter_code
_entity_poly.pdbx_strand_id
1 'polypeptide(L)'
;MSAAVPAAQPRQRTRRNLELVLLVLAWGLGVLGTQQVAWSTGEGLHSRFWITAAVVGVIALVAHIIVRWRVPYADPFLLPIATLLTILGLVMIYRLDVAAVQRAERNDNPIPTPDVYNQLTWYAVAILLFVLVLLVLRDHRVLQRYTYTCGLVGVILLLLPLAPVIGATVNGATLWVRVGGFTFQPAEAAKILLTIFFAGYLVVTRDSLALVRTKVLGVPLPRARDLGPILIVWAVSLGVLVFERDLGTSLLFFGLFVAMLYIATQRWSWLVLGFVLFAVGAVFAYLMFGHVRTRVQIWLDPFAYSDTGGYQIVQSLYGFANGGLFGT
;
A
#
# COMPACT_ATOMS: atom_id res chain seq x y z
N MET A 1 -20.01 -46.54 34.05
CA MET A 1 -19.01 -45.69 33.38
C MET A 1 -19.57 -44.27 33.32
N SER A 2 -19.05 -43.36 34.14
CA SER A 2 -19.49 -41.96 34.17
C SER A 2 -18.91 -41.24 32.95
N ALA A 3 -19.79 -40.73 32.08
CA ALA A 3 -19.37 -39.93 30.94
C ALA A 3 -18.82 -38.58 31.45
N ALA A 4 -17.54 -38.31 31.17
CA ALA A 4 -16.92 -37.04 31.51
C ALA A 4 -17.69 -35.90 30.82
N VAL A 5 -18.19 -34.96 31.61
CA VAL A 5 -18.79 -33.72 31.10
C VAL A 5 -17.71 -32.97 30.32
N PRO A 6 -17.92 -32.63 29.04
CA PRO A 6 -16.94 -31.89 28.26
C PRO A 6 -16.68 -30.54 28.93
N ALA A 7 -15.41 -30.25 29.21
CA ALA A 7 -14.99 -28.98 29.80
C ALA A 7 -15.50 -27.82 28.95
N ALA A 8 -16.16 -26.84 29.59
CA ALA A 8 -16.67 -25.66 28.91
C ALA A 8 -15.51 -24.93 28.21
N GLN A 9 -15.59 -24.79 26.88
CA GLN A 9 -14.58 -24.05 26.13
C GLN A 9 -14.53 -22.60 26.65
N PRO A 10 -13.33 -22.04 26.92
CA PRO A 10 -13.22 -20.69 27.45
C PRO A 10 -13.85 -19.70 26.47
N ARG A 11 -14.82 -18.89 26.95
CA ARG A 11 -15.43 -17.82 26.17
C ARG A 11 -14.32 -16.90 25.64
N GLN A 12 -14.14 -16.85 24.32
CA GLN A 12 -13.19 -15.92 23.70
C GLN A 12 -13.58 -14.49 24.06
N ARG A 13 -12.73 -13.80 24.83
CA ARG A 13 -12.98 -12.41 25.24
C ARG A 13 -12.72 -11.48 24.06
N THR A 14 -13.69 -10.64 23.75
CA THR A 14 -13.54 -9.60 22.73
C THR A 14 -12.62 -8.50 23.24
N ARG A 15 -11.49 -8.26 22.57
CA ARG A 15 -10.50 -7.22 22.95
C ARG A 15 -10.84 -5.82 22.44
N ARG A 16 -12.13 -5.52 22.25
CA ARG A 16 -12.61 -4.25 21.65
C ARG A 16 -12.35 -3.03 22.54
N ASN A 17 -12.36 -3.18 23.86
CA ASN A 17 -12.00 -2.08 24.75
C ASN A 17 -10.52 -1.72 24.64
N LEU A 18 -9.64 -2.71 24.42
CA LEU A 18 -8.22 -2.45 24.15
C LEU A 18 -8.06 -1.71 22.82
N GLU A 19 -8.76 -2.14 21.77
CA GLU A 19 -8.77 -1.41 20.49
C GLU A 19 -9.18 0.06 20.67
N LEU A 20 -10.24 0.34 21.44
CA LEU A 20 -10.69 1.70 21.71
C LEU A 20 -9.61 2.52 22.43
N VAL A 21 -8.98 1.96 23.47
CA VAL A 21 -7.89 2.63 24.19
C VAL A 21 -6.72 2.95 23.25
N LEU A 22 -6.32 1.99 22.40
CA LEU A 22 -5.24 2.19 21.43
C LEU A 22 -5.61 3.21 20.36
N LEU A 23 -6.88 3.27 19.94
CA LEU A 23 -7.36 4.29 19.00
C LEU A 23 -7.35 5.68 19.60
N VAL A 24 -7.78 5.82 20.86
CA VAL A 24 -7.72 7.10 21.59
C VAL A 24 -6.27 7.55 21.75
N LEU A 25 -5.35 6.62 22.07
CA LEU A 25 -3.92 6.93 22.13
C LEU A 25 -3.37 7.36 20.76
N ALA A 26 -3.69 6.64 19.68
CA ALA A 26 -3.27 6.99 18.33
C ALA A 26 -3.79 8.36 17.90
N TRP A 27 -5.06 8.65 18.20
CA TRP A 27 -5.66 9.96 17.97
C TRP A 27 -4.98 11.06 18.78
N GLY A 28 -4.76 10.83 20.08
CA GLY A 28 -4.08 11.77 20.97
C GLY A 28 -2.65 12.09 20.50
N LEU A 29 -1.89 11.10 20.03
CA LEU A 29 -0.57 11.31 19.43
C LEU A 29 -0.64 12.21 18.18
N GLY A 30 -1.68 12.07 17.36
CA GLY A 30 -1.93 12.95 16.23
C GLY A 30 -2.21 14.39 16.60
N VAL A 31 -3.07 14.58 17.60
CA VAL A 31 -3.41 15.91 18.13
C VAL A 31 -2.16 16.57 18.71
N LEU A 32 -1.38 15.83 19.51
CA LEU A 32 -0.12 16.34 20.07
C LEU A 32 0.92 16.66 18.97
N GLY A 33 1.05 15.81 17.96
CA GLY A 33 1.96 16.02 16.83
C GLY A 33 1.58 17.24 15.99
N THR A 34 0.30 17.41 15.67
CA THR A 34 -0.18 18.61 14.94
C THR A 34 -0.03 19.88 15.80
N GLN A 35 -0.29 19.80 17.10
CA GLN A 35 -0.08 20.89 18.04
C GLN A 35 1.40 21.28 18.14
N GLN A 36 2.31 20.31 18.19
CA GLN A 36 3.75 20.54 18.17
C GLN A 36 4.18 21.29 16.90
N VAL A 37 3.66 20.89 15.73
CA VAL A 37 3.92 21.59 14.46
C VAL A 37 3.38 23.02 14.51
N ALA A 38 2.16 23.22 15.00
CA ALA A 38 1.55 24.55 15.11
C ALA A 38 2.36 25.50 16.00
N TRP A 39 2.95 24.98 17.09
CA TRP A 39 3.82 25.76 17.98
C TRP A 39 5.20 26.03 17.37
N SER A 40 5.83 25.01 16.77
CA SER A 40 7.19 25.17 16.21
C SER A 40 7.23 26.08 14.99
N THR A 41 6.12 26.16 14.24
CA THR A 41 6.01 27.02 13.05
C THR A 41 5.41 28.40 13.33
N GLY A 42 4.93 28.65 14.56
CA GLY A 42 4.26 29.89 14.94
C GLY A 42 2.85 30.08 14.36
N GLU A 43 2.29 29.05 13.73
CA GLU A 43 0.94 29.09 13.14
C GLU A 43 -0.15 29.17 14.21
N GLY A 44 0.05 28.56 15.38
CA GLY A 44 -0.97 28.48 16.42
C GLY A 44 -2.14 27.53 16.08
N LEU A 45 -3.12 27.44 16.98
CA LEU A 45 -4.22 26.47 16.90
C LEU A 45 -5.42 27.00 16.11
N HIS A 46 -5.23 27.18 14.80
CA HIS A 46 -6.29 27.64 13.89
C HIS A 46 -7.37 26.59 13.62
N SER A 47 -8.44 26.97 12.91
CA SER A 47 -9.58 26.11 12.58
C SER A 47 -9.18 24.80 11.91
N ARG A 48 -8.13 24.81 11.06
CA ARG A 48 -7.62 23.62 10.38
C ARG A 48 -7.18 22.53 11.36
N PHE A 49 -6.52 22.88 12.46
CA PHE A 49 -6.12 21.94 13.50
C PHE A 49 -7.36 21.23 14.09
N TRP A 50 -8.36 22.01 14.50
CA TRP A 50 -9.57 21.48 15.12
C TRP A 50 -10.41 20.63 14.15
N ILE A 51 -10.52 21.05 12.89
CA ILE A 51 -11.22 20.29 11.86
C ILE A 51 -10.52 18.94 11.65
N THR A 52 -9.20 18.92 11.47
CA THR A 52 -8.44 17.68 11.28
C THR A 52 -8.58 16.74 12.48
N ALA A 53 -8.40 17.26 13.70
CA ALA A 53 -8.55 16.46 14.92
C ALA A 53 -9.97 15.87 15.06
N ALA A 54 -11.00 16.69 14.87
CA ALA A 54 -12.39 16.25 15.00
C ALA A 54 -12.77 15.22 13.92
N VAL A 55 -12.47 15.49 12.65
CA VAL A 55 -12.83 14.60 11.53
C VAL A 55 -12.17 13.24 11.69
N VAL A 56 -10.86 13.21 11.99
CA VAL A 56 -10.13 11.95 12.22
C VAL A 56 -10.72 11.19 13.41
N GLY A 57 -10.98 11.87 14.52
CA GLY A 57 -11.54 11.24 15.72
C GLY A 57 -12.91 10.62 15.46
N VAL A 58 -13.79 11.34 14.77
CA VAL A 58 -15.12 10.85 14.39
C VAL A 58 -15.01 9.65 13.46
N ILE A 59 -14.20 9.73 12.40
CA ILE A 59 -14.02 8.64 11.44
C ILE A 59 -13.47 7.38 12.14
N ALA A 60 -12.44 7.53 12.98
CA ALA A 60 -11.84 6.43 13.73
C ALA A 60 -12.84 5.78 14.71
N LEU A 61 -13.66 6.60 15.39
CA LEU A 61 -14.70 6.11 16.29
C LEU A 61 -15.80 5.36 15.53
N VAL A 62 -16.25 5.88 14.40
CA VAL A 62 -17.24 5.21 13.53
C VAL A 62 -16.69 3.86 13.06
N ALA A 63 -15.44 3.82 12.58
CA ALA A 63 -14.79 2.58 12.19
C ALA A 63 -14.72 1.57 13.35
N HIS A 64 -14.36 2.02 14.56
CA HIS A 64 -14.35 1.18 15.76
C HIS A 64 -15.74 0.62 16.10
N ILE A 65 -16.79 1.43 16.07
CA ILE A 65 -18.16 0.99 16.35
C ILE A 65 -18.58 -0.10 15.37
N ILE A 66 -18.28 0.08 14.08
CA ILE A 66 -18.62 -0.89 13.04
C ILE A 66 -17.84 -2.20 13.23
N VAL A 67 -16.53 -2.12 13.49
CA VAL A 67 -15.69 -3.31 13.79
C VAL A 67 -16.20 -4.03 15.03
N ARG A 68 -16.53 -3.29 16.09
CA ARG A 68 -17.09 -3.83 17.34
C ARG A 68 -18.40 -4.57 17.10
N TRP A 69 -19.25 -4.07 16.20
CA TRP A 69 -20.53 -4.70 15.87
C TRP A 69 -20.40 -5.88 14.90
N ARG A 70 -19.61 -5.74 13.82
CA ARG A 70 -19.57 -6.72 12.73
C ARG A 70 -18.53 -7.81 12.88
N VAL A 71 -17.39 -7.50 13.49
CA VAL A 71 -16.25 -8.41 13.62
C VAL A 71 -15.68 -8.37 15.04
N PRO A 72 -16.48 -8.76 16.07
CA PRO A 72 -16.08 -8.62 17.47
C PRO A 72 -14.80 -9.40 17.85
N TYR A 73 -14.47 -10.43 17.08
CA TYR A 73 -13.30 -11.28 17.24
C TYR A 73 -12.13 -10.94 16.29
N ALA A 74 -12.18 -9.81 15.57
CA ALA A 74 -11.06 -9.34 14.77
C ALA A 74 -9.81 -9.12 15.64
N ASP A 75 -8.66 -8.92 15.01
CA ASP A 75 -7.46 -8.45 15.69
C ASP A 75 -7.69 -7.00 16.20
N PRO A 76 -7.46 -6.70 17.50
CA PRO A 76 -7.69 -5.36 18.06
C PRO A 76 -6.59 -4.33 17.73
N PHE A 77 -5.49 -4.72 17.08
CA PHE A 77 -4.33 -3.86 16.81
C PHE A 77 -4.33 -3.27 15.40
N LEU A 78 -4.94 -3.94 14.42
CA LEU A 78 -4.88 -3.52 13.02
C LEU A 78 -5.49 -2.13 12.77
N LEU A 79 -6.69 -1.88 13.29
CA LEU A 79 -7.36 -0.58 13.12
C LEU A 79 -6.60 0.56 13.82
N PRO A 80 -6.15 0.42 15.09
CA PRO A 80 -5.31 1.43 15.73
C PRO A 80 -4.00 1.70 14.99
N ILE A 81 -3.29 0.67 14.52
CA ILE A 81 -2.01 0.84 13.80
C ILE A 81 -2.25 1.58 12.48
N ALA A 82 -3.24 1.18 11.70
CA ALA A 82 -3.57 1.85 10.44
C ALA A 82 -3.98 3.32 10.67
N THR A 83 -4.76 3.57 11.73
CA THR A 83 -5.17 4.92 12.13
C THR A 83 -3.96 5.75 12.55
N LEU A 84 -3.07 5.21 13.39
CA LEU A 84 -1.84 5.89 13.81
C LEU A 84 -0.98 6.29 12.61
N LEU A 85 -0.72 5.38 11.68
CA LEU A 85 0.07 5.67 10.48
C LEU A 85 -0.58 6.74 9.60
N THR A 86 -1.92 6.68 9.44
CA THR A 86 -2.67 7.70 8.68
C THR A 86 -2.56 9.07 9.34
N ILE A 87 -2.68 9.11 10.67
CA ILE A 87 -2.58 10.33 11.46
C ILE A 87 -1.18 10.93 11.40
N LEU A 88 -0.13 10.11 11.50
CA LEU A 88 1.25 10.57 11.32
C LEU A 88 1.44 11.17 9.92
N GLY A 89 0.88 10.54 8.89
CA GLY A 89 0.84 11.10 7.54
C GLY A 89 0.13 12.45 7.47
N LEU A 90 -1.02 12.60 8.14
CA LEU A 90 -1.75 13.87 8.23
C LEU A 90 -0.97 14.95 8.97
N VAL A 91 -0.23 14.61 10.03
CA VAL A 91 0.68 15.56 10.72
C VAL A 91 1.76 16.05 9.76
N MET A 92 2.34 15.15 8.96
CA MET A 92 3.36 15.53 7.96
C MET A 92 2.77 16.42 6.86
N ILE A 93 1.58 16.11 6.36
CA ILE A 93 0.88 16.95 5.37
C ILE A 93 0.55 18.32 5.97
N TYR A 94 0.06 18.37 7.21
CA TYR A 94 -0.20 19.62 7.92
C TYR A 94 1.07 20.49 7.98
N ARG A 95 2.21 19.89 8.34
CA ARG A 95 3.51 20.59 8.35
C ARG A 95 3.91 21.11 6.97
N LEU A 96 3.69 20.32 5.92
CA LEU A 96 3.98 20.73 4.54
C LEU A 96 3.04 21.86 4.08
N ASP A 97 1.77 21.84 4.47
CA ASP A 97 0.82 22.90 4.16
C ASP A 97 1.25 24.23 4.81
N VAL A 98 1.70 24.23 6.07
CA VAL A 98 2.26 25.45 6.71
C VAL A 98 3.44 25.99 5.91
N ALA A 99 4.39 25.12 5.57
CA ALA A 99 5.56 25.50 4.79
C ALA A 99 5.19 26.01 3.38
N ALA A 100 4.13 25.48 2.78
CA ALA A 100 3.62 25.93 1.49
C ALA A 100 3.03 27.34 1.56
N VAL A 101 2.25 27.65 2.61
CA VAL A 101 1.73 29.01 2.86
C VAL A 101 2.88 29.99 3.06
N GLN A 102 3.84 29.69 3.93
CA GLN A 102 5.00 30.56 4.18
C GLN A 102 5.83 30.80 2.91
N ARG A 103 5.98 29.78 2.05
CA ARG A 103 6.67 29.92 0.76
C ARG A 103 5.86 30.78 -0.21
N ALA A 104 4.53 30.66 -0.22
CA ALA A 104 3.67 31.47 -1.07
C ALA A 104 3.76 32.95 -0.67
N GLU A 105 3.69 33.26 0.62
CA GLU A 105 3.84 34.61 1.17
C GLU A 105 5.20 35.22 0.84
N ARG A 106 6.30 34.48 1.00
CA ARG A 106 7.65 34.98 0.68
C ARG A 106 7.88 35.29 -0.81
N ASN A 107 7.13 34.63 -1.68
CA ASN A 107 7.28 34.72 -3.13
C ASN A 107 6.15 35.51 -3.80
N ASP A 108 5.29 36.20 -3.01
CA ASP A 108 4.10 36.92 -3.49
C ASP A 108 3.17 36.07 -4.38
N ASN A 109 3.08 34.77 -4.10
CA ASN A 109 2.21 33.85 -4.81
C ASN A 109 0.85 33.68 -4.09
N PRO A 110 -0.22 33.31 -4.81
CA PRO A 110 -1.50 32.97 -4.20
C PRO A 110 -1.37 31.86 -3.16
N ILE A 111 -2.03 32.04 -2.01
CA ILE A 111 -2.02 31.06 -0.93
C ILE A 111 -2.69 29.76 -1.42
N PRO A 112 -2.00 28.61 -1.38
CA PRO A 112 -2.57 27.34 -1.83
C PRO A 112 -3.64 26.83 -0.87
N THR A 113 -4.61 26.08 -1.40
CA THR A 113 -5.56 25.33 -0.57
C THR A 113 -4.81 24.22 0.18
N PRO A 114 -5.04 24.04 1.50
CA PRO A 114 -4.36 22.99 2.28
C PRO A 114 -4.66 21.57 1.76
N ASP A 115 -3.62 20.79 1.52
CA ASP A 115 -3.73 19.41 1.05
C ASP A 115 -4.31 18.48 2.12
N VAL A 116 -4.27 18.86 3.39
CA VAL A 116 -4.88 18.10 4.49
C VAL A 116 -6.37 17.82 4.24
N TYR A 117 -7.12 18.74 3.62
CA TYR A 117 -8.55 18.54 3.35
C TYR A 117 -8.80 17.47 2.29
N ASN A 118 -7.95 17.43 1.26
CA ASN A 118 -7.97 16.37 0.25
C ASN A 118 -7.65 15.02 0.89
N GLN A 119 -6.64 14.99 1.77
CA GLN A 119 -6.27 13.76 2.48
C GLN A 119 -7.38 13.26 3.42
N LEU A 120 -8.08 14.16 4.12
CA LEU A 120 -9.23 13.80 4.97
C LEU A 120 -10.38 13.21 4.13
N THR A 121 -10.61 13.76 2.94
CA THR A 121 -11.60 13.21 1.99
C THR A 121 -11.23 11.79 1.57
N TRP A 122 -9.98 11.55 1.18
CA TRP A 122 -9.51 10.21 0.83
C TRP A 122 -9.52 9.24 2.01
N TYR A 123 -9.23 9.71 3.22
CA TYR A 123 -9.34 8.89 4.43
C TYR A 123 -10.80 8.48 4.69
N ALA A 124 -11.76 9.40 4.52
CA ALA A 124 -13.18 9.08 4.63
C ALA A 124 -13.61 8.06 3.56
N VAL A 125 -13.18 8.22 2.31
CA VAL A 125 -13.42 7.24 1.23
C VAL A 125 -12.80 5.87 1.56
N ALA A 126 -11.58 5.84 2.08
CA ALA A 126 -10.91 4.60 2.47
C ALA A 126 -11.67 3.86 3.59
N ILE A 127 -12.16 4.59 4.60
CA ILE A 127 -12.96 4.01 5.68
C ILE A 127 -14.33 3.55 5.17
N LEU A 128 -14.96 4.30 4.27
CA LEU A 128 -16.20 3.86 3.61
C LEU A 128 -16.00 2.53 2.86
N LEU A 129 -14.92 2.42 2.07
CA LEU A 129 -14.59 1.18 1.35
C LEU A 129 -14.25 0.04 2.31
N PHE A 130 -13.50 0.31 3.39
CA PHE A 130 -13.22 -0.66 4.45
C PHE A 130 -14.50 -1.19 5.08
N VAL A 131 -15.42 -0.30 5.45
CA VAL A 131 -16.74 -0.66 5.98
C VAL A 131 -17.52 -1.48 4.97
N LEU A 132 -17.57 -1.07 3.70
CA LEU A 132 -18.28 -1.79 2.64
C LEU A 132 -17.76 -3.23 2.51
N VAL A 133 -16.43 -3.43 2.53
CA VAL A 133 -15.83 -4.77 2.51
C VAL A 133 -16.27 -5.60 3.71
N LEU A 134 -16.26 -5.05 4.93
CA LEU A 134 -16.74 -5.76 6.12
C LEU A 134 -18.23 -6.12 6.07
N LEU A 135 -19.04 -5.28 5.40
CA LEU A 135 -20.47 -5.50 5.28
C LEU A 135 -20.82 -6.55 4.22
N VAL A 136 -20.15 -6.50 3.06
CA VAL A 136 -20.42 -7.33 1.88
C VAL A 136 -19.68 -8.66 1.96
N LEU A 137 -18.40 -8.66 2.32
CA LEU A 137 -17.55 -9.85 2.30
C LEU A 137 -17.47 -10.49 3.70
N ARG A 138 -18.53 -11.20 4.09
CA ARG A 138 -18.58 -11.92 5.38
C ARG A 138 -17.65 -13.13 5.43
N ASP A 139 -17.49 -13.83 4.32
CA ASP A 139 -16.59 -14.97 4.20
C ASP A 139 -15.63 -14.76 3.02
N HIS A 140 -14.35 -14.60 3.32
CA HIS A 140 -13.29 -14.41 2.33
C HIS A 140 -13.16 -15.62 1.40
N ARG A 141 -13.60 -16.82 1.80
CA ARG A 141 -13.54 -18.03 0.97
C ARG A 141 -14.43 -17.94 -0.27
N VAL A 142 -15.45 -17.07 -0.24
CA VAL A 142 -16.30 -16.80 -1.43
C VAL A 142 -15.46 -16.27 -2.59
N LEU A 143 -14.38 -15.52 -2.31
CA LEU A 143 -13.46 -15.01 -3.33
C LEU A 143 -12.79 -16.12 -4.14
N GLN A 144 -12.61 -17.32 -3.57
CA GLN A 144 -12.02 -18.46 -4.27
C GLN A 144 -12.86 -18.88 -5.49
N ARG A 145 -14.19 -18.68 -5.45
CA ARG A 145 -15.08 -18.96 -6.58
C ARG A 145 -14.85 -18.01 -7.76
N TYR A 146 -14.30 -16.83 -7.49
CA TYR A 146 -14.05 -15.78 -8.46
C TYR A 146 -12.58 -15.68 -8.86
N THR A 147 -11.75 -16.68 -8.54
CA THR A 147 -10.28 -16.68 -8.80
C THR A 147 -9.96 -16.19 -10.21
N TYR A 148 -10.48 -16.83 -11.25
CA TYR A 148 -10.21 -16.45 -12.64
C TYR A 148 -10.86 -15.13 -13.05
N THR A 149 -12.03 -14.80 -12.51
CA THR A 149 -12.68 -13.50 -12.74
C THR A 149 -11.84 -12.36 -12.19
N CYS A 150 -11.31 -12.49 -10.97
CA CYS A 150 -10.39 -11.54 -10.37
C CYS A 150 -9.10 -11.43 -11.20
N GLY A 151 -8.57 -12.56 -11.69
CA GLY A 151 -7.40 -12.56 -12.57
C GLY A 151 -7.64 -11.77 -13.86
N LEU A 152 -8.75 -12.04 -14.55
CA LEU A 152 -9.12 -11.36 -15.79
C LEU A 152 -9.38 -9.87 -15.56
N VAL A 153 -10.20 -9.51 -14.57
CA VAL A 153 -10.51 -8.10 -14.26
C VAL A 153 -9.24 -7.38 -13.81
N GLY A 154 -8.36 -8.03 -13.05
CA GLY A 154 -7.07 -7.48 -12.66
C GLY A 154 -6.18 -7.13 -13.86
N VAL A 155 -6.05 -8.03 -14.84
CA VAL A 155 -5.31 -7.75 -16.08
C VAL A 155 -5.98 -6.64 -16.90
N ILE A 156 -7.31 -6.64 -17.01
CA ILE A 156 -8.04 -5.56 -17.70
C ILE A 156 -7.79 -4.21 -17.05
N LEU A 157 -7.80 -4.14 -15.71
CA LEU A 157 -7.48 -2.92 -14.99
C LEU A 157 -6.04 -2.45 -15.26
N LEU A 158 -5.07 -3.36 -15.33
CA LEU A 158 -3.70 -3.00 -15.72
C LEU A 158 -3.60 -2.47 -17.15
N LEU A 159 -4.46 -2.92 -18.07
CA LEU A 159 -4.45 -2.41 -19.46
C LEU A 159 -5.20 -1.07 -19.61
N LEU A 160 -5.99 -0.68 -18.60
CA LEU A 160 -6.91 0.44 -18.67
C LEU A 160 -6.20 1.80 -18.87
N PRO A 161 -5.05 2.09 -18.22
CA PRO A 161 -4.28 3.31 -18.50
C PRO A 161 -3.76 3.40 -19.94
N LEU A 162 -3.56 2.27 -20.63
CA LEU A 162 -3.11 2.25 -22.02
C LEU A 162 -4.22 2.61 -23.03
N ALA A 163 -5.47 2.72 -22.57
CA ALA A 163 -6.58 3.09 -23.43
C ALA A 163 -6.48 4.56 -23.87
N PRO A 164 -6.58 4.87 -25.18
CA PRO A 164 -6.22 6.18 -25.75
C PRO A 164 -7.11 7.35 -25.29
N VAL A 165 -8.30 7.08 -24.76
CA VAL A 165 -9.29 8.11 -24.40
C VAL A 165 -9.23 8.51 -22.92
N ILE A 166 -8.85 7.58 -22.05
CA ILE A 166 -8.98 7.73 -20.59
C ILE A 166 -7.64 7.70 -19.86
N GLY A 167 -6.60 7.18 -20.51
CA GLY A 167 -5.23 7.15 -20.01
C GLY A 167 -4.62 8.54 -19.90
N ALA A 168 -3.90 8.78 -18.80
CA ALA A 168 -3.18 10.02 -18.56
C ALA A 168 -1.69 9.75 -18.36
N THR A 169 -0.88 10.33 -19.24
CA THR A 169 0.58 10.34 -19.10
C THR A 169 1.01 11.48 -18.19
N VAL A 170 1.64 11.14 -17.07
CA VAL A 170 2.20 12.10 -16.11
C VAL A 170 3.68 11.77 -15.94
N ASN A 171 4.55 12.78 -16.12
CA ASN A 171 6.00 12.62 -16.02
C ASN A 171 6.58 11.47 -16.88
N GLY A 172 5.99 11.24 -18.06
CA GLY A 172 6.43 10.22 -19.02
C GLY A 172 5.93 8.79 -18.76
N ALA A 173 5.12 8.58 -17.72
CA ALA A 173 4.50 7.30 -17.39
C ALA A 173 2.97 7.36 -17.54
N THR A 174 2.37 6.34 -18.15
CA THR A 174 0.92 6.28 -18.42
C THR A 174 0.26 5.36 -17.41
N LEU A 175 0.15 5.83 -16.16
CA LEU A 175 -0.28 5.01 -15.01
C LEU A 175 -1.71 5.31 -14.56
N TRP A 176 -2.19 6.49 -14.93
CA TRP A 176 -3.35 7.10 -14.33
C TRP A 176 -4.51 7.12 -15.30
N VAL A 177 -5.71 7.06 -14.75
CA VAL A 177 -6.95 7.18 -15.51
C VAL A 177 -7.74 8.36 -14.97
N ARG A 178 -8.20 9.23 -15.87
CA ARG A 178 -8.95 10.44 -15.52
C ARG A 178 -10.43 10.24 -15.84
N VAL A 179 -11.27 10.34 -14.82
CA VAL A 179 -12.74 10.25 -14.97
C VAL A 179 -13.39 11.34 -14.13
N GLY A 180 -14.16 12.22 -14.77
CA GLY A 180 -14.99 13.22 -14.08
C GLY A 180 -14.23 14.14 -13.12
N GLY A 181 -12.99 14.53 -13.47
CA GLY A 181 -12.14 15.38 -12.62
C GLY A 181 -11.32 14.64 -11.55
N PHE A 182 -11.59 13.36 -11.33
CA PHE A 182 -10.80 12.51 -10.44
C PHE A 182 -9.74 11.73 -11.21
N THR A 183 -8.63 11.45 -10.53
CA THR A 183 -7.56 10.61 -11.06
C THR A 183 -7.42 9.38 -10.17
N PHE A 184 -7.42 8.19 -10.78
CA PHE A 184 -7.28 6.91 -10.08
C PHE A 184 -6.20 6.09 -10.75
N GLN A 185 -5.47 5.29 -9.97
CA GLN A 185 -4.45 4.37 -10.47
C GLN A 185 -5.03 2.94 -10.49
N PRO A 186 -5.42 2.41 -11.67
CA PRO A 186 -6.01 1.07 -11.78
C PRO A 186 -5.14 -0.05 -11.23
N ALA A 187 -3.81 0.12 -11.29
CA ALA A 187 -2.85 -0.84 -10.78
C ALA A 187 -3.01 -1.13 -9.28
N GLU A 188 -3.52 -0.18 -8.49
CA GLU A 188 -3.80 -0.39 -7.07
C GLU A 188 -4.92 -1.41 -6.85
N ALA A 189 -6.03 -1.29 -7.57
CA ALA A 189 -7.11 -2.28 -7.52
C ALA A 189 -6.70 -3.60 -8.17
N ALA A 190 -5.94 -3.54 -9.27
CA ALA A 190 -5.41 -4.74 -9.92
C ALA A 190 -4.53 -5.57 -8.97
N LYS A 191 -3.72 -4.94 -8.11
CA LYS A 191 -2.91 -5.64 -7.08
C LYS A 191 -3.77 -6.51 -6.19
N ILE A 192 -4.90 -5.98 -5.71
CA ILE A 192 -5.81 -6.74 -4.83
C ILE A 192 -6.43 -7.91 -5.59
N LEU A 193 -6.95 -7.68 -6.80
CA LEU A 193 -7.60 -8.72 -7.60
C LEU A 193 -6.63 -9.83 -8.05
N LEU A 194 -5.43 -9.46 -8.48
CA LEU A 194 -4.40 -10.41 -8.86
C LEU A 194 -3.87 -11.18 -7.63
N THR A 195 -3.80 -10.55 -6.46
CA THR A 195 -3.51 -11.25 -5.19
C THR A 195 -4.54 -12.35 -4.92
N ILE A 196 -5.83 -12.04 -5.11
CA ILE A 196 -6.92 -13.01 -4.94
C ILE A 196 -6.78 -14.15 -5.98
N PHE A 197 -6.47 -13.82 -7.23
CA PHE A 197 -6.22 -14.81 -8.27
C PHE A 197 -5.04 -15.72 -7.91
N PHE A 198 -3.89 -15.16 -7.54
CA PHE A 198 -2.70 -15.93 -7.16
C PHE A 198 -2.99 -16.83 -5.96
N ALA A 199 -3.61 -16.30 -4.90
CA ALA A 199 -3.96 -17.06 -3.72
C ALA A 199 -4.95 -18.21 -4.04
N GLY A 200 -6.04 -17.90 -4.76
CA GLY A 200 -7.06 -18.88 -5.12
C GLY A 200 -6.54 -20.00 -6.02
N TYR A 201 -5.71 -19.64 -7.01
CA TYR A 201 -5.10 -20.61 -7.93
C TYR A 201 -4.07 -21.48 -7.21
N LEU A 202 -3.21 -20.88 -6.37
CA LEU A 202 -2.18 -21.61 -5.64
C LEU A 202 -2.78 -22.57 -4.62
N VAL A 203 -3.87 -22.23 -3.93
CA VAL A 203 -4.53 -23.15 -2.98
C VAL A 203 -4.99 -24.44 -3.66
N VAL A 204 -5.51 -24.36 -4.88
CA VAL A 204 -5.99 -25.53 -5.65
C VAL A 204 -4.83 -26.34 -6.22
N THR A 205 -3.76 -25.67 -6.65
CA THR A 205 -2.62 -26.31 -7.31
C THR A 205 -1.48 -26.67 -6.35
N ARG A 206 -1.56 -26.31 -5.06
CA ARG A 206 -0.49 -26.47 -4.07
C ARG A 206 0.06 -27.89 -4.01
N ASP A 207 -0.81 -28.90 -4.05
CA ASP A 207 -0.41 -30.30 -3.88
C ASP A 207 0.36 -30.77 -5.12
N SER A 208 -0.05 -30.32 -6.30
CA SER A 208 0.65 -30.57 -7.57
C SER A 208 1.98 -29.80 -7.66
N LEU A 209 2.04 -28.59 -7.11
CA LEU A 209 3.26 -27.77 -7.06
C LEU A 209 4.27 -28.28 -6.01
N ALA A 210 3.79 -28.87 -4.92
CA ALA A 210 4.61 -29.48 -3.88
C ALA A 210 5.17 -30.85 -4.31
N LEU A 211 4.46 -31.59 -5.17
CA LEU A 211 4.91 -32.86 -5.73
C LEU A 211 5.83 -32.62 -6.94
N VAL A 212 7.12 -32.38 -6.67
CA VAL A 212 8.11 -32.27 -7.75
C VAL A 212 8.61 -33.63 -8.19
N ARG A 213 8.42 -33.94 -9.48
CA ARG A 213 8.92 -35.15 -10.13
C ARG A 213 10.05 -34.89 -11.15
N THR A 214 10.21 -33.65 -11.60
CA THR A 214 11.15 -33.28 -12.67
C THR A 214 12.21 -32.29 -12.17
N LYS A 215 13.48 -32.63 -12.34
CA LYS A 215 14.62 -31.71 -12.12
C LYS A 215 15.07 -31.16 -13.47
N VAL A 216 15.10 -29.84 -13.62
CA VAL A 216 15.73 -29.18 -14.77
C VAL A 216 16.89 -28.37 -14.22
N LEU A 217 18.11 -28.60 -14.74
CA LEU A 217 19.34 -27.92 -14.28
C LEU A 217 19.57 -28.04 -12.75
N GLY A 218 19.22 -29.18 -12.15
CA GLY A 218 19.37 -29.41 -10.71
C GLY A 218 18.29 -28.74 -9.84
N VAL A 219 17.45 -27.87 -10.40
CA VAL A 219 16.35 -27.23 -9.69
C VAL A 219 15.08 -28.08 -9.81
N PRO A 220 14.44 -28.46 -8.69
CA PRO A 220 13.18 -29.19 -8.73
C PRO A 220 12.06 -28.25 -9.22
N LEU A 221 11.62 -28.42 -10.47
CA LEU A 221 10.54 -27.64 -11.07
C LEU A 221 9.22 -28.44 -11.10
N PRO A 222 8.09 -27.82 -10.69
CA PRO A 222 6.75 -28.38 -10.86
C PRO A 222 6.38 -28.62 -12.33
N ARG A 223 5.28 -29.35 -12.57
CA ARG A 223 4.75 -29.58 -13.91
C ARG A 223 4.40 -28.24 -14.57
N ALA A 224 4.87 -28.04 -15.80
CA ALA A 224 4.61 -26.83 -16.59
C ALA A 224 3.10 -26.54 -16.77
N ARG A 225 2.25 -27.58 -16.78
CA ARG A 225 0.80 -27.44 -16.86
C ARG A 225 0.18 -26.76 -15.63
N ASP A 226 0.76 -26.96 -14.45
CA ASP A 226 0.22 -26.41 -13.21
C ASP A 226 0.75 -24.99 -12.95
N LEU A 227 1.97 -24.69 -13.41
CA LEU A 227 2.55 -23.34 -13.37
C LEU A 227 2.16 -22.44 -14.54
N GLY A 228 1.71 -22.99 -15.66
CA GLY A 228 1.47 -22.25 -16.90
C GLY A 228 0.50 -21.06 -16.72
N PRO A 229 -0.74 -21.27 -16.25
CA PRO A 229 -1.72 -20.19 -16.10
C PRO A 229 -1.26 -19.07 -15.17
N ILE A 230 -0.62 -19.41 -14.04
CA ILE A 230 -0.17 -18.41 -13.08
C ILE A 230 1.02 -17.60 -13.63
N LEU A 231 1.95 -18.26 -14.33
CA LEU A 231 3.09 -17.61 -14.99
C LEU A 231 2.63 -16.72 -16.15
N ILE A 232 1.62 -17.12 -16.92
CA ILE A 232 1.07 -16.31 -18.01
C ILE A 232 0.47 -15.02 -17.45
N VAL A 233 -0.43 -15.12 -16.46
CA VAL A 233 -1.06 -13.94 -15.87
C VAL A 233 -0.02 -13.02 -15.23
N TRP A 234 0.95 -13.59 -14.53
CA TRP A 234 2.06 -12.84 -13.95
C TRP A 234 2.92 -12.14 -15.02
N ALA A 235 3.33 -12.86 -16.07
CA ALA A 235 4.18 -12.31 -17.14
C ALA A 235 3.46 -11.22 -17.93
N VAL A 236 2.16 -11.40 -18.22
CA VAL A 236 1.32 -10.36 -18.84
C VAL A 236 1.23 -9.15 -17.92
N SER A 237 0.94 -9.34 -16.63
CA SER A 237 0.83 -8.24 -15.66
C SER A 237 2.12 -7.43 -15.55
N LEU A 238 3.28 -8.12 -15.46
CA LEU A 238 4.58 -7.44 -15.44
C LEU A 238 4.90 -6.76 -16.77
N GLY A 239 4.62 -7.41 -17.90
CA GLY A 239 4.87 -6.84 -19.22
C GLY A 239 4.11 -5.53 -19.44
N VAL A 240 2.84 -5.48 -19.01
CA VAL A 240 2.01 -4.27 -19.07
C VAL A 240 2.61 -3.16 -18.21
N LEU A 241 2.98 -3.43 -16.96
CA LEU A 241 3.56 -2.43 -16.06
C LEU A 241 4.91 -1.88 -16.55
N VAL A 242 5.75 -2.74 -17.14
CA VAL A 242 7.01 -2.31 -17.76
C VAL A 242 6.73 -1.41 -18.97
N PHE A 243 5.71 -1.71 -19.77
CA PHE A 243 5.30 -0.87 -20.90
C PHE A 243 4.73 0.49 -20.45
N GLU A 244 4.01 0.52 -19.34
CA GLU A 244 3.53 1.75 -18.67
C GLU A 244 4.66 2.58 -18.06
N ARG A 245 5.89 2.03 -18.01
CA ARG A 245 7.08 2.57 -17.33
C ARG A 245 6.92 2.66 -15.80
N ASP A 246 6.09 1.80 -15.21
CA ASP A 246 5.89 1.69 -13.76
C ASP A 246 6.78 0.59 -13.15
N LEU A 247 8.06 0.90 -13.01
CA LEU A 247 9.00 -0.05 -12.44
C LEU A 247 8.75 -0.32 -10.95
N GLY A 248 8.23 0.67 -10.22
CA GLY A 248 7.90 0.52 -8.80
C GLY A 248 6.80 -0.50 -8.58
N THR A 249 5.67 -0.33 -9.28
CA THR A 249 4.56 -1.28 -9.19
C THR A 249 4.94 -2.64 -9.76
N SER A 250 5.72 -2.70 -10.85
CA SER A 250 6.22 -3.99 -11.38
C SER A 250 7.05 -4.75 -10.34
N LEU A 251 7.88 -4.05 -9.56
CA LEU A 251 8.69 -4.66 -8.51
C LEU A 251 7.81 -5.20 -7.38
N LEU A 252 6.79 -4.44 -6.97
CA LEU A 252 5.84 -4.90 -5.96
C LEU A 252 5.07 -6.14 -6.42
N PHE A 253 4.60 -6.18 -7.66
CA PHE A 253 3.93 -7.36 -8.23
C PHE A 253 4.86 -8.56 -8.36
N PHE A 254 6.11 -8.33 -8.77
CA PHE A 254 7.14 -9.36 -8.83
C PHE A 254 7.37 -9.97 -7.44
N GLY A 255 7.62 -9.12 -6.43
CA GLY A 255 7.84 -9.55 -5.05
C GLY A 255 6.64 -10.27 -4.46
N LEU A 256 5.42 -9.76 -4.68
CA LEU A 256 4.18 -10.40 -4.29
C LEU A 256 4.06 -11.82 -4.86
N PHE A 257 4.32 -11.99 -6.15
CA PHE A 257 4.25 -13.29 -6.81
C PHE A 257 5.26 -14.29 -6.23
N VAL A 258 6.52 -13.87 -6.08
CA VAL A 258 7.59 -14.69 -5.50
C VAL A 258 7.25 -15.08 -4.04
N ALA A 259 6.75 -14.12 -3.25
CA ALA A 259 6.32 -14.37 -1.88
C ALA A 259 5.15 -15.36 -1.81
N MET A 260 4.16 -15.22 -2.69
CA MET A 260 3.01 -16.14 -2.76
C MET A 260 3.44 -17.56 -3.15
N LEU A 261 4.36 -17.71 -4.11
CA LEU A 261 4.93 -19.01 -4.46
C LEU A 261 5.68 -19.63 -3.28
N TYR A 262 6.49 -18.85 -2.57
CA TYR A 262 7.19 -19.31 -1.38
C TYR A 262 6.19 -19.76 -0.29
N ILE A 263 5.17 -18.95 0.01
CA ILE A 263 4.16 -19.28 1.03
C ILE A 263 3.39 -20.55 0.63
N ALA A 264 2.99 -20.69 -0.63
CA ALA A 264 2.20 -21.83 -1.09
C ALA A 264 3.01 -23.14 -1.13
N THR A 265 4.31 -23.07 -1.47
CA THR A 265 5.15 -24.26 -1.65
C THR A 265 6.08 -24.57 -0.48
N GLN A 266 6.31 -23.60 0.42
CA GLN A 266 7.26 -23.65 1.55
C GLN A 266 8.71 -23.97 1.13
N ARG A 267 9.11 -23.58 -0.09
CA ARG A 267 10.43 -23.89 -0.66
C ARG A 267 11.27 -22.64 -0.89
N TRP A 268 12.39 -22.55 -0.19
CA TRP A 268 13.36 -21.45 -0.31
C TRP A 268 13.94 -21.28 -1.73
N SER A 269 13.93 -22.32 -2.56
CA SER A 269 14.39 -22.24 -3.95
C SER A 269 13.67 -21.18 -4.78
N TRP A 270 12.40 -20.90 -4.49
CA TRP A 270 11.64 -19.84 -5.18
C TRP A 270 12.13 -18.45 -4.82
N LEU A 271 12.56 -18.24 -3.57
CA LEU A 271 13.13 -16.96 -3.15
C LEU A 271 14.48 -16.72 -3.81
N VAL A 272 15.33 -17.76 -3.90
CA VAL A 272 16.62 -17.68 -4.60
C VAL A 272 16.41 -17.40 -6.09
N LEU A 273 15.51 -18.13 -6.75
CA LEU A 273 15.18 -17.90 -8.16
C LEU A 273 14.61 -16.49 -8.38
N GLY A 274 13.70 -16.05 -7.51
CA GLY A 274 13.13 -14.71 -7.55
C GLY A 274 14.20 -13.63 -7.38
N PHE A 275 15.14 -13.81 -6.45
CA PHE A 275 16.25 -12.87 -6.27
C PHE A 275 17.16 -12.79 -7.49
N VAL A 276 17.53 -13.94 -8.08
CA VAL A 276 18.34 -13.98 -9.31
C VAL A 276 17.61 -13.29 -10.46
N LEU A 277 16.32 -13.58 -10.64
CA LEU A 277 15.51 -12.97 -11.70
C LEU A 277 15.32 -11.46 -11.49
N PHE A 278 15.16 -11.01 -10.24
CA PHE A 278 15.15 -9.60 -9.88
C PHE A 278 16.47 -8.92 -10.21
N ALA A 279 17.61 -9.50 -9.83
CA ALA A 279 18.93 -8.94 -10.11
C ALA A 279 19.16 -8.79 -11.62
N VAL A 280 18.83 -9.82 -12.41
CA VAL A 280 18.89 -9.77 -13.88
C VAL A 280 17.95 -8.69 -14.43
N GLY A 281 16.71 -8.63 -13.94
CA GLY A 281 15.73 -7.61 -14.35
C GLY A 281 16.17 -6.18 -14.00
N ALA A 282 16.80 -5.98 -12.85
CA ALA A 282 17.32 -4.68 -12.42
C ALA A 282 18.48 -4.21 -13.30
N VAL A 283 19.42 -5.11 -13.63
CA VAL A 283 20.50 -4.81 -14.58
C VAL A 283 19.94 -4.46 -15.95
N PHE A 284 19.00 -5.26 -16.46
CA PHE A 284 18.35 -4.98 -17.73
C PHE A 284 17.62 -3.63 -17.72
N ALA A 285 16.89 -3.31 -16.64
CA ALA A 285 16.20 -2.05 -16.50
C ALA A 285 17.16 -0.85 -16.46
N TYR A 286 18.31 -0.97 -15.77
CA TYR A 286 19.36 0.06 -15.74
C TYR A 286 19.97 0.33 -17.12
N LEU A 287 20.11 -0.72 -17.93
CA LEU A 287 20.66 -0.61 -19.29
C LEU A 287 19.65 -0.01 -20.28
N MET A 288 18.38 -0.42 -20.19
CA MET A 288 17.33 -0.06 -21.16
C MET A 288 16.63 1.26 -20.89
N PHE A 289 16.45 1.65 -19.62
CA PHE A 289 15.68 2.83 -19.25
C PHE A 289 16.57 3.95 -18.71
N GLY A 290 16.71 5.02 -19.49
CA GLY A 290 17.52 6.18 -19.10
C GLY A 290 17.11 6.79 -17.76
N HIS A 291 15.80 6.90 -17.48
CA HIS A 291 15.30 7.43 -16.21
C HIS A 291 15.70 6.56 -15.00
N VAL A 292 15.84 5.25 -15.16
CA VAL A 292 16.32 4.36 -14.08
C VAL A 292 17.76 4.67 -13.76
N ARG A 293 18.60 4.77 -14.79
CA ARG A 293 20.01 5.10 -14.64
C ARG A 293 20.19 6.42 -13.90
N THR A 294 19.46 7.47 -14.30
CA THR A 294 19.50 8.77 -13.63
C THR A 294 19.07 8.66 -12.16
N ARG A 295 18.02 7.91 -11.83
CA ARG A 295 17.60 7.71 -10.43
C ARG A 295 18.66 6.96 -9.60
N VAL A 296 19.32 5.96 -10.17
CA VAL A 296 20.40 5.22 -9.51
C VAL A 296 21.61 6.12 -9.28
N GLN A 297 22.00 6.95 -10.25
CA GLN A 297 23.11 7.89 -10.10
C GLN A 297 22.83 8.95 -9.02
N ILE A 298 21.62 9.53 -9.03
CA ILE A 298 21.18 10.47 -7.99
C ILE A 298 21.16 9.80 -6.61
N TRP A 299 20.77 8.53 -6.52
CA TRP A 299 20.77 7.81 -5.24
C TRP A 299 22.18 7.53 -4.73
N LEU A 300 23.13 7.21 -5.61
CA LEU A 300 24.53 6.95 -5.25
C LEU A 300 25.29 8.21 -4.84
N ASP A 301 25.06 9.33 -5.53
CA ASP A 301 25.68 10.62 -5.24
C ASP A 301 24.63 11.75 -5.26
N PRO A 302 23.79 11.87 -4.21
CA PRO A 302 22.69 12.84 -4.19
C PRO A 302 23.17 14.29 -4.15
N PHE A 303 24.36 14.55 -3.61
CA PHE A 303 24.89 15.90 -3.48
C PHE A 303 25.33 16.49 -4.82
N ALA A 304 25.87 15.68 -5.74
CA ALA A 304 26.17 16.14 -7.10
C ALA A 304 24.91 16.58 -7.89
N TYR A 305 23.73 16.16 -7.46
CA TYR A 305 22.44 16.48 -8.09
C TYR A 305 21.50 17.28 -7.17
N SER A 306 22.02 18.01 -6.19
CA SER A 306 21.23 18.75 -5.19
C SER A 306 20.22 19.72 -5.81
N ASP A 307 20.56 20.32 -6.95
CA ASP A 307 19.76 21.36 -7.62
C ASP A 307 18.73 20.77 -8.60
N THR A 308 18.77 19.44 -8.81
CA THR A 308 17.87 18.75 -9.74
C THR A 308 17.11 17.64 -9.01
N GLY A 309 17.36 16.37 -9.34
CA GLY A 309 16.62 15.24 -8.79
C GLY A 309 17.05 14.79 -7.40
N GLY A 310 18.21 15.26 -6.90
CA GLY A 310 18.75 14.91 -5.59
C GLY A 310 18.22 15.76 -4.43
N TYR A 311 17.56 16.89 -4.73
CA TYR A 311 17.10 17.86 -3.72
C TYR A 311 16.39 17.22 -2.52
N GLN A 312 15.40 16.35 -2.78
CA GLN A 312 14.61 15.74 -1.70
C GLN A 312 15.45 14.82 -0.81
N ILE A 313 16.39 14.06 -1.39
CA ILE A 313 17.27 13.17 -0.64
C ILE A 313 18.23 14.02 0.21
N VAL A 314 18.83 15.05 -0.37
CA VAL A 314 19.73 15.97 0.33
C VAL A 314 19.01 16.67 1.49
N GLN A 315 17.79 17.18 1.28
CA GLN A 315 16.98 17.79 2.35
C GLN A 315 16.61 16.78 3.45
N SER A 316 16.34 15.52 3.10
CA SER A 316 16.11 14.47 4.11
C SER A 316 17.35 14.18 4.95
N LEU A 317 18.54 14.18 4.34
CA LEU A 317 19.82 13.99 5.04
C LEU A 317 20.14 15.18 5.95
N TYR A 318 19.91 16.42 5.50
CA TYR A 318 20.01 17.59 6.37
C TYR A 318 18.99 17.55 7.51
N GLY A 319 17.77 17.07 7.23
CA GLY A 319 16.74 16.84 8.24
C GLY A 319 17.15 15.81 9.29
N PHE A 320 17.85 14.73 8.91
CA PHE A 320 18.40 13.77 9.86
C PHE A 320 19.58 14.33 10.67
N ALA A 321 20.42 15.15 10.05
CA ALA A 321 21.59 15.73 10.72
C ALA A 321 21.21 16.83 11.72
N ASN A 322 20.25 17.69 11.38
CA ASN A 322 19.86 18.86 12.17
C ASN A 322 18.51 18.70 12.89
N GLY A 323 17.75 17.64 12.60
CA GLY A 323 16.45 17.40 13.24
C GLY A 323 16.63 16.71 14.59
N GLY A 324 16.41 17.44 15.68
CA GLY A 324 16.27 16.83 17.00
C GLY A 324 14.99 16.00 17.14
N LEU A 325 14.75 15.45 18.33
CA LEU A 325 13.55 14.63 18.65
C LEU A 325 12.23 15.33 18.28
N PHE A 326 12.23 16.66 18.30
CA PHE A 326 11.06 17.50 18.03
C PHE A 326 11.05 18.14 16.64
N GLY A 327 11.99 17.77 15.75
CA GLY A 327 12.10 18.32 14.41
C GLY A 327 12.73 19.72 14.34
N THR A 328 13.47 20.10 15.40
CA THR A 328 14.29 21.31 15.56
C THR A 328 15.56 20.96 16.31
#